data_AF-A0A316JUE4-F1
#
_entry.id   AF-A0A316JUE4-F1
#
_cell.length_a   1.000
_cell.length_b   1.000
_cell.length_c   1.000
_cell.angle_alpha   90.00
_cell.angle_beta   90.00
_cell.angle_gamma   90.00
#
_symmetry.space_group_name_H-M   'P 1'
#
loop_
_entity.id
_entity.type
_entity.pdbx_description
1 polymer ?
#
loop_
_entity_poly.entity_id
_entity_poly.type
_entity_poly.pdbx_seq_one_letter_code
_entity_poly.pdbx_strand_id
1 'polypeptide(L)' 'MNALAQKEGYQDEIDLVLAFHDGDVRAAIETLLKDRDFLVKEIEYASLTMSMGFARGWKPTVFVK' A
#
# COMPACT_ATOMS: atom_id res chain seq x y z
N MET A 1 19.67 -2.38 4.53
CA MET A 1 19.11 -3.71 4.88
C MET A 1 19.35 -4.64 3.70
N ASN A 2 19.82 -5.87 3.94
CA ASN A 2 20.11 -6.84 2.88
C ASN A 2 18.78 -7.40 2.30
N ALA A 3 18.71 -7.61 0.99
CA ALA A 3 17.55 -8.14 0.28
C ALA A 3 17.01 -9.45 0.87
N LEU A 4 17.86 -10.28 1.48
CA LEU A 4 17.43 -11.49 2.19
C LEU A 4 16.61 -11.17 3.45
N ALA A 5 17.05 -10.19 4.27
CA ALA A 5 16.30 -9.78 5.46
C ALA A 5 14.96 -9.12 5.11
N GLN A 6 14.89 -8.43 3.96
CA GLN A 6 13.63 -7.88 3.45
C GLN A 6 12.70 -8.99 2.94
N LYS A 7 13.24 -10.04 2.31
CA LYS A 7 12.46 -11.19 1.87
C LYS A 7 11.86 -11.96 3.04
N GLU A 8 12.63 -12.23 4.09
CA GLU A 8 12.12 -12.89 5.30
C GLU A 8 11.02 -12.05 5.97
N GLY A 9 11.21 -10.72 6.05
CA GLY A 9 10.17 -9.83 6.57
C GLY A 9 8.87 -9.88 5.76
N TYR A 10 8.96 -9.95 4.43
CA TYR A 10 7.76 -10.13 3.61
C TYR A 10 7.09 -11.49 3.81
N GLN A 11 7.86 -12.55 4.08
CA GLN A 11 7.27 -13.86 4.34
C GLN A 11 6.45 -13.83 5.64
N ASP A 12 7.00 -13.23 6.71
CA ASP A 12 6.31 -13.06 7.98
C ASP A 12 5.02 -12.22 7.82
N GLU A 13 5.07 -11.14 7.04
CA GLU A 13 3.89 -10.30 6.74
C GLU A 13 2.83 -11.05 5.93
N ILE A 14 3.24 -11.84 4.93
CA ILE A 14 2.32 -12.67 4.13
C ILE A 14 1.63 -13.70 5.01
N ASP A 15 2.39 -14.39 5.87
CA ASP A 15 1.85 -15.42 6.76
C ASP A 15 0.85 -14.83 7.75
N LEU A 16 1.08 -13.62 8.25
CA LEU A 16 0.14 -12.88 9.09
C LEU A 16 -1.17 -12.55 8.36
N VAL A 17 -1.08 -12.05 7.12
CA VAL A 17 -2.26 -11.73 6.31
C VAL A 17 -3.07 -12.99 6.00
N LEU A 18 -2.39 -14.10 5.67
CA LEU A 18 -3.06 -15.39 5.42
C LEU A 18 -3.72 -15.92 6.69
N ALA A 19 -3.06 -15.84 7.85
CA ALA A 19 -3.62 -16.26 9.13
C ALA A 19 -4.87 -15.46 9.53
N PHE A 20 -4.89 -14.15 9.24
CA PHE A 20 -6.07 -13.29 9.47
C PHE A 20 -7.30 -13.74 8.65
N HIS A 21 -7.07 -14.37 7.50
CA HIS A 21 -8.11 -14.88 6.61
C HIS A 21 -8.31 -16.39 6.71
N ASP A 22 -7.87 -17.04 7.80
CA ASP A 22 -7.97 -18.50 8.00
C ASP A 22 -7.37 -19.33 6.84
N GLY A 23 -6.36 -18.77 6.16
CA GLY A 23 -5.74 -19.37 4.98
C GLY A 23 -6.53 -19.19 3.67
N ASP A 24 -7.65 -18.46 3.66
CA ASP A 24 -8.37 -18.11 2.43
C ASP A 24 -7.58 -17.05 1.63
N VAL A 25 -6.79 -17.55 0.70
CA VAL A 25 -5.97 -16.74 -0.21
C VAL A 25 -6.80 -15.77 -1.05
N ARG A 26 -8.04 -16.14 -1.43
CA ARG A 26 -8.88 -15.26 -2.26
C ARG A 26 -9.40 -14.09 -1.45
N ALA A 27 -9.86 -14.35 -0.22
CA ALA A 27 -10.28 -13.30 0.71
C ALA A 27 -9.12 -12.36 1.06
N ALA A 28 -7.91 -12.90 1.30
CA ALA A 28 -6.72 -12.12 1.54
C ALA A 28 -6.35 -11.20 0.37
N ILE A 29 -6.33 -11.73 -0.85
CA ILE A 29 -6.07 -10.92 -2.06
C ILE A 29 -7.16 -9.85 -2.26
N GLU A 30 -8.44 -10.19 -2.02
CA GLU A 30 -9.52 -9.22 -2.12
C GLU A 30 -9.33 -8.05 -1.16
N THR A 31 -8.95 -8.31 0.10
CA THR A 31 -8.62 -7.28 1.09
C THR A 31 -7.47 -6.40 0.61
N LEU A 32 -6.37 -7.00 0.15
CA LEU A 32 -5.21 -6.25 -0.33
C LEU A 32 -5.54 -5.37 -1.55
N LEU A 33 -6.41 -5.83 -2.45
CA LEU A 33 -6.88 -5.03 -3.58
C LEU A 33 -7.73 -3.84 -3.12
N LYS A 34 -8.61 -4.04 -2.13
CA LYS A 34 -9.41 -2.96 -1.52
C LYS A 34 -8.53 -1.94 -0.82
N ASP A 35 -7.52 -2.38 -0.08
CA ASP A 35 -6.56 -1.50 0.59
C ASP A 35 -5.75 -0.70 -0.43
N ARG A 36 -5.33 -1.32 -1.53
CA ARG A 36 -4.68 -0.62 -2.65
C ARG A 36 -5.59 0.46 -3.21
N ASP A 37 -6.85 0.15 -3.50
CA ASP A 37 -7.82 1.13 -4.03
C ASP A 37 -8.06 2.28 -3.04
N PHE A 38 -8.13 1.99 -1.75
CA PHE A 38 -8.22 2.98 -0.67
C PHE A 38 -6.99 3.90 -0.66
N LEU A 39 -5.77 3.35 -0.67
CA LEU A 39 -4.53 4.13 -0.64
C LEU A 39 -4.36 5.00 -1.89
N VAL A 40 -4.76 4.50 -3.06
CA VAL A 40 -4.80 5.29 -4.31
C VAL A 40 -5.67 6.53 -4.13
N LYS A 41 -6.85 6.36 -3.55
CA LYS A 41 -7.79 7.46 -3.28
C LYS A 41 -7.26 8.46 -2.25
N GLU A 42 -6.59 7.99 -1.21
CA GLU A 42 -5.93 8.87 -0.23
C GLU A 42 -4.81 9.71 -0.88
N ILE A 43 -4.06 9.14 -1.81
CA ILE A 43 -3.06 9.89 -2.60
C ILE A 43 -3.74 10.96 -3.46
N GLU A 44 -4.85 10.65 -4.12
CA GLU A 44 -5.62 11.63 -4.89
C GLU A 44 -6.10 12.78 -3.99
N TYR A 45 -6.63 12.48 -2.80
CA TYR A 45 -7.04 13.48 -1.83
C TYR A 45 -5.89 14.35 -1.33
N ALA A 46 -4.74 13.75 -1.03
CA ALA A 46 -3.53 14.49 -0.70
C ALA A 46 -3.11 15.41 -1.86
N SER A 47 -3.17 14.93 -3.10
CA SER A 47 -2.83 15.70 -4.30
C SER A 47 -3.75 16.91 -4.54
N LEU A 48 -5.04 16.76 -4.22
CA LEU A 48 -6.03 17.84 -4.32
C LEU A 48 -5.84 18.91 -3.24
N THR A 49 -5.46 18.51 -2.02
CA THR A 49 -5.28 19.43 -0.89
C THR A 49 -3.92 20.14 -0.90
N MET A 50 -2.91 19.59 -1.56
CA MET A 50 -1.60 20.21 -1.69
C MET A 50 -1.58 21.42 -2.64
N SER A 51 -0.84 22.45 -2.24
CA SER A 51 -0.70 23.73 -2.95
C SER A 51 0.77 24.18 -3.10
N MET A 52 0.98 25.36 -3.67
CA MET A 52 2.30 26.01 -3.81
C MET A 52 2.98 26.37 -2.47
N GLY A 53 2.30 26.19 -1.32
CA GLY A 53 2.81 26.51 0.01
C GLY A 53 3.94 25.58 0.48
N PHE A 54 3.73 24.87 1.60
CA PHE A 54 4.76 24.06 2.25
C PHE A 54 5.46 23.05 1.31
N ALA A 55 4.70 22.40 0.43
CA ALA A 55 5.20 21.45 -0.56
C ALA A 55 5.81 22.10 -1.82
N ARG A 56 5.83 23.44 -1.92
CA ARG A 56 6.31 24.22 -3.07
C ARG A 56 5.76 23.74 -4.42
N GLY A 57 4.50 23.30 -4.44
CA GLY A 57 3.82 22.84 -5.65
C GLY A 57 4.04 21.38 -6.00
N TRP A 58 4.84 20.64 -5.23
CA TRP A 58 4.88 19.19 -5.36
C TRP A 58 3.52 18.58 -4.99
N LYS A 59 3.10 17.59 -5.76
CA LYS A 59 1.87 16.83 -5.54
C LYS A 59 2.18 15.34 -5.61
N PRO A 60 1.67 14.52 -4.68
CA PRO A 60 1.80 13.08 -4.75
C PRO A 60 1.04 12.56 -5.97
N THR A 61 1.58 11.52 -6.58
CA THR A 61 1.03 10.84 -7.74
C THR A 61 1.05 9.35 -7.50
N VAL A 62 0.01 8.66 -7.94
CA VAL A 62 0.04 7.20 -7.98
C VAL A 62 0.98 6.74 -9.09
N PHE A 63 1.76 5.69 -8.81
CA PHE A 63 2.55 5.04 -9.85
C PHE A 63 1.61 4.16 -10.68
N VAL A 64 1.17 4.68 -11.83
CA VAL A 64 0.45 3.90 -12.83
C VAL A 64 1.51 3.38 -13.80
N LYS A 65 1.65 2.05 -13.89
CA LYS A 65 2.51 1.40 -14.87
C LYS A 65 1.78 1.25 -16.20
#